data_AF-A0A3L7PND3-F1
#
_entry.id   AF-A0A3L7PND3-F1
#
_cell.length_a   1.000
_cell.length_b   1.000
_cell.length_c   1.000
_cell.angle_alpha   90.00
_cell.angle_beta   90.00
_cell.angle_gamma   90.00
#
_symmetry.space_group_name_H-M   'P 1'
#
loop_
_entity.id
_entity.type
_entity.pdbx_description
1 polymer ?
#
loop_
_entity_poly.entity_id
_entity_poly.type
_entity_poly.pdbx_seq_one_letter_code
_entity_poly.pdbx_strand_id
1 'polypeptide(L)'
;MSFLPVDEQLAIIRRGVEKIVPEEELAAKLAKSRETGKPLRVKYGIDPTGIDVHLGHTVPLRKLRQFQELGHQAVIIIGNYTALVGDPSGRDHARSKKLTAEEVEANAKDYLHQVGKVIDLSRAEIHRNGDWFGKMSFADVIQLCGKVTVAQMLTRDDFAKRYAASSPIFLHECLYPMMQAWDSVEIKSDIELGGTEQLYSFMLARDLQRDQHLPQQI
;
A
#
# COMPACT_ATOMS: atom_id res chain seq x y z
N MET A 1 6.52 15.18 21.89
CA MET A 1 5.47 14.49 22.66
C MET A 1 5.93 13.06 22.89
N SER A 2 5.76 12.52 24.10
CA SER A 2 6.08 11.11 24.37
C SER A 2 4.98 10.23 23.75
N PHE A 3 5.36 9.19 23.00
CA PHE A 3 4.40 8.19 22.52
C PHE A 3 3.68 7.54 23.72
N LEU A 4 2.38 7.28 23.58
CA LEU A 4 1.60 6.57 24.59
C LEU A 4 2.23 5.21 24.93
N PRO A 5 1.96 4.63 26.12
CA PRO A 5 2.36 3.26 26.43
C PRO A 5 1.95 2.28 25.31
N VAL A 6 2.79 1.27 25.06
CA VAL A 6 2.59 0.32 23.94
C VAL A 6 1.22 -0.35 24.02
N ASP A 7 0.79 -0.75 25.21
CA ASP A 7 -0.50 -1.42 25.41
C ASP A 7 -1.70 -0.51 25.08
N GLU A 8 -1.61 0.79 25.38
CA GLU A 8 -2.65 1.77 25.03
C GLU A 8 -2.71 1.99 23.51
N GLN A 9 -1.55 2.09 22.86
CA GLN A 9 -1.47 2.19 21.40
C GLN A 9 -2.07 0.94 20.74
N LEU A 10 -1.71 -0.26 21.23
CA LEU A 10 -2.23 -1.52 20.73
C LEU A 10 -3.75 -1.62 20.90
N ALA A 11 -4.30 -1.19 22.04
CA ALA A 11 -5.75 -1.18 22.27
C ALA A 11 -6.50 -0.33 21.24
N ILE A 12 -5.94 0.83 20.87
CA ILE A 12 -6.51 1.72 19.84
C ILE A 12 -6.34 1.10 18.44
N ILE A 13 -5.15 0.58 18.13
CA ILE A 13 -4.81 0.05 16.81
C ILE A 13 -5.61 -1.22 16.50
N ARG A 14 -5.76 -2.15 17.44
CA ARG A 14 -6.51 -3.41 17.25
C ARG A 14 -8.00 -3.21 16.99
N ARG A 15 -8.58 -2.11 17.47
CA ARG A 15 -10.02 -1.87 17.33
C ARG A 15 -10.42 -1.72 15.86
N GLY A 16 -11.30 -2.61 15.39
CA GLY A 16 -11.85 -2.57 14.03
C GLY A 16 -10.86 -3.00 12.94
N VAL A 17 -9.80 -3.73 13.32
CA VAL A 17 -8.87 -4.37 12.39
C VAL A 17 -9.20 -5.85 12.33
N GLU A 18 -9.37 -6.37 11.11
CA GLU A 18 -9.64 -7.79 10.88
C GLU A 18 -8.41 -8.65 11.21
N LYS A 19 -7.23 -8.21 10.74
CA LYS A 19 -5.99 -8.97 10.89
C LYS A 19 -4.78 -8.03 10.94
N ILE A 20 -3.81 -8.36 11.80
CA ILE A 20 -2.49 -7.73 11.88
C ILE A 20 -1.47 -8.84 11.62
N VAL A 21 -0.54 -8.64 10.68
CA VAL A 21 0.37 -9.71 10.24
C VAL A 21 1.80 -9.21 10.10
N PRO A 22 2.75 -9.66 10.95
CA PRO A 22 2.58 -10.42 12.19
C PRO A 22 2.21 -9.52 13.38
N GLU A 23 1.31 -9.99 14.23
CA GLU A 23 0.83 -9.20 15.35
C GLU A 23 1.90 -8.99 16.43
N GLU A 24 2.73 -10.00 16.67
CA GLU A 24 3.83 -9.96 17.63
C GLU A 24 4.89 -8.89 17.28
N GLU A 25 5.10 -8.63 15.99
CA GLU A 25 6.07 -7.63 15.53
C GLU A 25 5.57 -6.19 15.80
N LEU A 26 4.25 -5.98 15.89
CA LEU A 26 3.67 -4.64 16.05
C LEU A 26 4.04 -4.05 17.40
N ALA A 27 3.90 -4.84 18.47
CA ALA A 27 4.28 -4.44 19.82
C ALA A 27 5.77 -4.05 19.87
N ALA A 28 6.65 -4.82 19.22
CA ALA A 28 8.07 -4.54 19.17
C ALA A 28 8.39 -3.24 18.41
N LYS A 29 7.73 -2.99 17.27
CA LYS A 29 7.87 -1.73 16.52
C LYS A 29 7.41 -0.52 17.33
N LEU A 30 6.27 -0.61 18.01
CA LEU A 30 5.75 0.46 18.87
C LEU A 30 6.68 0.73 20.06
N ALA A 31 7.21 -0.32 20.69
CA ALA A 31 8.20 -0.20 21.77
C ALA A 31 9.46 0.52 21.30
N LYS A 32 10.02 0.11 20.14
CA LYS A 32 11.19 0.76 19.53
C LYS A 32 10.92 2.20 19.14
N SER A 33 9.75 2.50 18.58
CA SER A 33 9.31 3.85 18.25
C SER A 33 9.29 4.75 19.49
N ARG A 34 8.75 4.22 20.60
CA ARG A 34 8.71 4.90 21.90
C ARG A 34 10.10 5.12 22.51
N GLU A 35 10.96 4.11 22.48
CA GLU A 35 12.34 4.18 23.01
C GLU A 35 13.20 5.18 22.23
N THR A 36 13.12 5.15 20.91
CA THR A 36 13.96 5.97 20.03
C THR A 36 13.38 7.35 19.74
N GLY A 37 12.11 7.60 20.09
CA GLY A 37 11.38 8.81 19.73
C GLY A 37 11.11 8.96 18.23
N LYS A 38 11.33 7.90 17.43
CA LYS A 38 11.12 7.94 15.97
C LYS A 38 9.73 7.44 15.61
N PRO A 39 8.91 8.21 14.87
CA PRO A 39 7.59 7.75 14.44
C PRO A 39 7.69 6.61 13.44
N LEU A 40 6.79 5.63 13.56
CA LEU A 40 6.60 4.61 12.53
C LEU A 40 6.03 5.25 11.26
N ARG A 41 6.42 4.70 10.11
CA ARG A 41 5.93 5.11 8.79
C ARG A 41 4.76 4.20 8.38
N VAL A 42 3.56 4.77 8.34
CA VAL A 42 2.32 4.04 8.08
C VAL A 42 1.83 4.35 6.67
N LYS A 43 2.02 3.39 5.77
CA LYS A 43 1.69 3.46 4.35
C LYS A 43 0.21 3.22 4.12
N TYR A 44 -0.38 4.04 3.26
CA TYR A 44 -1.66 3.76 2.63
C TYR A 44 -1.59 4.12 1.14
N GLY A 45 -1.81 3.13 0.28
CA GLY A 45 -1.80 3.29 -1.17
C GLY A 45 -3.16 3.64 -1.74
N ILE A 46 -3.18 4.48 -2.76
CA ILE A 46 -4.38 4.92 -3.47
C ILE A 46 -4.15 4.76 -4.95
N ASP A 47 -5.08 4.11 -5.64
CA ASP A 47 -5.07 4.04 -7.10
C ASP A 47 -6.08 5.04 -7.69
N PRO A 48 -5.63 6.16 -8.31
CA PRO A 48 -6.49 7.24 -8.81
C PRO A 48 -7.20 6.87 -10.14
N THR A 49 -7.74 5.64 -10.23
CA THR A 49 -8.46 5.12 -11.41
C THR A 49 -9.95 5.49 -11.44
N GLY A 50 -10.43 6.25 -10.45
CA GLY A 50 -11.81 6.75 -10.34
C GLY A 50 -11.89 8.04 -9.53
N ILE A 51 -13.01 8.73 -9.66
CA ILE A 51 -13.21 10.11 -9.14
C ILE A 51 -13.47 10.14 -7.62
N ASP A 52 -14.01 9.06 -7.04
CA ASP A 52 -14.53 9.08 -5.67
C ASP A 52 -13.89 8.08 -4.71
N VAL A 53 -13.54 8.59 -3.52
CA VAL A 53 -13.31 7.80 -2.32
C VAL A 53 -14.66 7.21 -1.89
N HIS A 54 -14.98 5.99 -2.32
CA HIS A 54 -16.16 5.33 -1.77
C HIS A 54 -15.99 5.07 -0.27
N LEU A 55 -17.10 4.95 0.46
CA LEU A 55 -17.11 4.78 1.93
C LEU A 55 -16.23 3.62 2.43
N GLY A 56 -15.99 2.60 1.61
CA GLY A 56 -15.04 1.51 1.93
C GLY A 56 -13.61 1.98 2.26
N HIS A 57 -13.12 3.06 1.65
CA HIS A 57 -11.80 3.62 1.95
C HIS A 57 -11.77 4.39 3.28
N THR A 58 -12.93 4.76 3.83
CA THR A 58 -12.99 5.50 5.10
C THR A 58 -12.45 4.65 6.26
N VAL A 59 -12.60 3.32 6.23
CA VAL A 59 -12.09 2.42 7.28
C VAL A 59 -10.57 2.50 7.42
N PRO A 60 -9.76 2.21 6.37
CA PRO A 60 -8.30 2.32 6.47
C PRO A 60 -7.84 3.77 6.68
N LEU A 61 -8.51 4.77 6.10
CA LEU A 61 -8.18 6.17 6.34
C LEU A 61 -8.37 6.59 7.80
N ARG A 62 -9.45 6.14 8.47
CA ARG A 62 -9.63 6.40 9.90
C ARG A 62 -8.57 5.70 10.75
N LYS A 63 -8.13 4.50 10.35
CA LYS A 63 -7.02 3.82 11.01
C LYS A 63 -5.71 4.59 10.85
N LEU A 64 -5.42 5.08 9.64
CA LEU A 64 -4.26 5.95 9.38
C LEU A 64 -4.31 7.23 10.21
N ARG A 65 -5.50 7.83 10.38
CA ARG A 65 -5.70 8.98 11.27
C ARG A 65 -5.36 8.65 12.72
N GLN A 66 -5.79 7.48 13.22
CA GLN A 66 -5.44 7.06 14.58
C GLN A 66 -3.93 6.93 14.76
N PHE A 67 -3.20 6.37 13.79
CA PHE A 67 -1.73 6.36 13.82
C PHE A 67 -1.15 7.79 13.86
N GLN A 68 -1.70 8.71 13.09
CA GLN A 68 -1.28 10.12 13.08
C GLN A 68 -1.52 10.83 14.43
N GLU A 69 -2.63 10.51 15.10
CA GLU A 69 -2.98 11.02 16.43
C GLU A 69 -2.09 10.41 17.53
N LEU A 70 -1.65 9.17 17.36
CA LEU A 70 -0.63 8.53 18.19
C LEU A 70 0.79 9.09 17.96
N GLY A 71 0.95 9.98 16.97
CA GLY A 71 2.21 10.65 16.67
C GLY A 71 3.06 9.99 15.59
N HIS A 72 2.54 8.98 14.90
CA HIS A 72 3.23 8.30 13.80
C HIS A 72 3.05 9.04 12.46
N GLN A 73 3.91 8.71 11.50
CA GLN A 73 3.95 9.38 10.21
C GLN A 73 2.99 8.69 9.24
N ALA A 74 1.93 9.40 8.85
CA ALA A 74 1.07 8.97 7.76
C ALA A 74 1.80 9.17 6.43
N VAL A 75 1.88 8.12 5.62
CA VAL A 75 2.51 8.14 4.30
C VAL A 75 1.49 7.69 3.26
N ILE A 76 1.11 8.61 2.38
CA ILE A 76 0.11 8.41 1.34
C ILE A 76 0.84 8.19 0.02
N ILE A 77 0.58 7.06 -0.65
CA ILE A 77 1.10 6.78 -1.98
C ILE A 77 0.00 7.01 -3.00
N ILE A 78 0.23 7.96 -3.91
CA ILE A 78 -0.58 8.17 -5.10
C ILE A 78 -0.03 7.28 -6.20
N GLY A 79 -0.84 6.29 -6.59
CA GLY A 79 -0.53 5.27 -7.57
C GLY A 79 -0.61 5.74 -9.02
N ASN A 80 0.02 6.86 -9.36
CA ASN A 80 -0.08 7.45 -10.70
C ASN A 80 0.55 6.59 -11.81
N TYR A 81 1.53 5.75 -11.49
CA TYR A 81 2.13 4.80 -12.44
C TYR A 81 1.42 3.44 -12.43
N THR A 82 1.00 2.97 -11.25
CA THR A 82 0.19 1.73 -11.12
C THR A 82 -1.16 1.86 -11.83
N ALA A 83 -1.74 3.07 -11.88
CA ALA A 83 -2.95 3.36 -12.66
C ALA A 83 -2.79 3.09 -14.17
N LEU A 84 -1.58 3.17 -14.71
CA LEU A 84 -1.28 2.86 -16.12
C LEU A 84 -1.30 1.34 -16.39
N VAL A 85 -1.04 0.53 -15.36
CA VAL A 85 -1.09 -0.94 -15.42
C VAL A 85 -2.52 -1.44 -15.17
N GLY A 86 -3.21 -0.87 -14.18
CA GLY A 86 -4.56 -1.25 -13.75
C GLY A 86 -4.55 -2.37 -12.69
N ASP A 87 -5.30 -2.18 -11.59
CA ASP A 87 -5.41 -3.18 -10.51
C ASP A 87 -6.27 -4.40 -10.93
N PRO A 88 -5.73 -5.63 -10.87
CA PRO A 88 -6.47 -6.84 -11.21
C PRO A 88 -7.45 -7.33 -10.13
N SER A 89 -7.57 -6.69 -8.97
CA SER A 89 -8.29 -7.12 -7.74
C SER A 89 -9.83 -7.32 -7.83
N GLY A 90 -10.37 -7.61 -9.02
CA GLY A 90 -11.74 -8.12 -9.18
C GLY A 90 -12.72 -7.16 -9.84
N ARG A 91 -12.24 -6.20 -10.65
CA ARG A 91 -13.13 -5.37 -11.49
C ARG A 91 -13.17 -5.94 -12.90
N ASP A 92 -14.39 -6.28 -13.34
CA ASP A 92 -14.69 -6.73 -14.70
C ASP A 92 -14.02 -5.86 -15.77
N HIS A 93 -13.65 -6.52 -16.87
CA HIS A 93 -12.89 -6.08 -18.06
C HIS A 93 -13.28 -4.73 -18.75
N ALA A 94 -14.08 -3.87 -18.13
CA ALA A 94 -14.68 -2.68 -18.73
C ALA A 94 -14.04 -1.33 -18.31
N ARG A 95 -12.83 -1.29 -17.74
CA ARG A 95 -12.09 -0.03 -17.57
C ARG A 95 -10.95 0.11 -18.59
N SER A 96 -11.30 -0.11 -19.85
CA SER A 96 -10.47 0.15 -21.03
C SER A 96 -10.35 1.66 -21.37
N LYS A 97 -10.40 2.55 -20.38
CA LYS A 97 -10.00 3.94 -20.56
C LYS A 97 -8.63 4.10 -19.93
N LYS A 98 -7.58 4.03 -20.77
CA LYS A 98 -6.23 4.44 -20.35
C LYS A 98 -6.32 5.90 -19.95
N LEU A 99 -6.27 6.18 -18.65
CA LEU A 99 -6.26 7.54 -18.14
C LEU A 99 -4.97 8.22 -18.60
N THR A 100 -5.05 9.47 -19.02
CA THR A 100 -3.85 10.27 -19.29
C THR A 100 -3.17 10.64 -17.97
N ALA A 101 -1.89 11.02 -18.02
CA ALA A 101 -1.18 11.48 -16.82
C ALA A 101 -1.87 12.71 -16.18
N GLU A 102 -2.44 13.58 -17.01
CA GLU A 102 -3.21 14.75 -16.57
C GLU A 102 -4.50 14.34 -15.87
N GLU A 103 -5.24 13.36 -16.40
CA GLU A 103 -6.46 12.83 -15.77
C GLU A 103 -6.14 12.17 -14.41
N VAL A 104 -5.06 11.38 -14.35
CA VAL A 104 -4.56 10.74 -13.12
C VAL A 104 -4.21 11.78 -12.05
N GLU A 105 -3.53 12.85 -12.44
CA GLU A 105 -3.15 13.91 -11.51
C GLU A 105 -4.35 14.77 -11.06
N ALA A 106 -5.33 14.99 -11.93
CA ALA A 106 -6.59 15.64 -11.57
C ALA A 106 -7.35 14.81 -10.52
N ASN A 107 -7.52 13.51 -10.77
CA ASN A 107 -8.15 12.57 -9.82
C ASN A 107 -7.40 12.54 -8.48
N ALA A 108 -6.07 12.55 -8.51
CA ALA A 108 -5.25 12.55 -7.30
C ALA A 108 -5.50 13.81 -6.44
N LYS A 109 -5.64 14.98 -7.05
CA LYS A 109 -5.94 16.24 -6.33
C LYS A 109 -7.30 16.17 -5.64
N ASP A 110 -8.32 15.69 -6.34
CA ASP A 110 -9.68 15.55 -5.78
C ASP A 110 -9.70 14.51 -4.66
N TYR A 111 -8.99 13.39 -4.83
CA TYR A 111 -8.86 12.37 -3.79
C TYR A 111 -8.15 12.93 -2.55
N LEU A 112 -7.04 13.66 -2.72
CA LEU A 112 -6.32 14.29 -1.62
C LEU A 112 -7.22 15.30 -0.89
N HIS A 113 -8.01 16.10 -1.61
CA HIS A 113 -8.99 17.00 -0.99
C HIS A 113 -10.01 16.23 -0.14
N GLN A 114 -10.51 15.08 -0.60
CA GLN A 114 -11.42 14.23 0.17
C GLN A 114 -10.73 13.60 1.39
N VAL A 115 -9.53 13.05 1.22
CA VAL A 115 -8.73 12.46 2.30
C VAL A 115 -8.36 13.48 3.37
N GLY A 116 -8.11 14.73 2.98
CA GLY A 116 -7.81 15.83 3.89
C GLY A 116 -8.92 16.16 4.88
N LYS A 117 -10.14 15.63 4.67
CA LYS A 117 -11.23 15.71 5.65
C LYS A 117 -11.05 14.76 6.84
N VAL A 118 -10.18 13.75 6.70
CA VAL A 118 -9.92 12.71 7.72
C VAL A 118 -8.46 12.75 8.18
N ILE A 119 -7.51 12.87 7.25
CA ILE A 119 -6.08 12.93 7.52
C ILE A 119 -5.64 14.38 7.57
N ASP A 120 -4.78 14.73 8.53
CA ASP A 120 -4.10 16.03 8.52
C ASP A 120 -2.97 15.98 7.47
N LEU A 121 -3.26 16.50 6.27
CA LEU A 121 -2.29 16.51 5.16
C LEU A 121 -1.08 17.40 5.42
N SER A 122 -1.17 18.39 6.33
CA SER A 122 -0.03 19.26 6.65
C SER A 122 1.09 18.51 7.37
N ARG A 123 0.75 17.36 7.96
CA ARG A 123 1.65 16.45 8.68
C ARG A 123 1.84 15.12 7.97
N ALA A 124 1.22 14.90 6.81
CA ALA A 124 1.34 13.67 6.04
C ALA A 124 2.46 13.78 5.00
N GLU A 125 3.11 12.65 4.70
CA GLU A 125 3.99 12.53 3.54
C GLU A 125 3.16 12.04 2.36
N ILE A 126 3.30 12.70 1.21
CA ILE A 126 2.56 12.34 -0.01
C ILE A 126 3.59 12.06 -1.11
N HIS A 127 3.56 10.85 -1.64
CA HIS A 127 4.44 10.41 -2.72
C HIS A 127 3.64 10.02 -3.96
N ARG A 128 4.22 10.21 -5.14
CA ARG A 128 3.71 9.67 -6.39
C ARG A 128 4.61 8.52 -6.81
N ASN A 129 4.06 7.33 -7.01
CA ASN A 129 4.92 6.18 -7.33
C ASN A 129 5.59 6.25 -8.71
N GLY A 130 5.11 7.13 -9.58
CA GLY A 130 5.80 7.52 -10.81
C GLY A 130 7.17 8.17 -10.56
N ASP A 131 7.43 8.71 -9.37
CA ASP A 131 8.72 9.35 -9.04
C ASP A 131 9.88 8.34 -9.04
N TRP A 132 9.61 7.06 -8.77
CA TRP A 132 10.58 5.96 -8.88
C TRP A 132 10.32 5.10 -10.11
N PHE A 133 9.08 4.69 -10.39
CA PHE A 133 8.80 3.82 -11.54
C PHE A 133 9.08 4.49 -12.89
N GLY A 134 8.88 5.80 -13.00
CA GLY A 134 9.19 6.55 -14.22
C GLY A 134 10.70 6.64 -14.52
N LYS A 135 11.55 6.29 -13.55
CA LYS A 135 13.02 6.30 -13.69
C LYS A 135 13.60 4.89 -13.87
N MET A 136 12.80 3.84 -13.67
CA MET A 136 13.27 2.47 -13.83
C MET A 136 13.59 2.19 -15.30
N SER A 137 14.79 1.66 -15.54
CA SER A 137 15.15 1.08 -16.82
C SER A 137 14.46 -0.27 -16.99
N PHE A 138 14.41 -0.78 -18.23
CA PHE A 138 13.90 -2.12 -18.48
C PHE A 138 14.73 -3.21 -17.74
N ALA A 139 16.02 -2.97 -17.51
CA ALA A 139 16.86 -3.86 -16.72
C ALA A 139 16.41 -3.91 -15.24
N ASP A 140 16.02 -2.76 -14.67
CA ASP A 140 15.50 -2.69 -13.30
C ASP A 140 14.16 -3.46 -13.18
N VAL A 141 13.30 -3.34 -14.19
CA VAL A 141 12.05 -4.11 -14.27
C VAL A 141 12.34 -5.61 -14.32
N ILE A 142 13.30 -6.07 -15.12
CA ILE A 142 13.69 -7.49 -15.17
C ILE A 142 14.22 -7.95 -13.81
N GLN A 143 15.04 -7.14 -13.13
CA GLN A 143 15.54 -7.47 -11.79
C GLN A 143 14.41 -7.59 -10.78
N LEU A 144 13.41 -6.69 -10.83
CA LEU A 144 12.22 -6.77 -10.00
C LEU A 144 11.43 -8.05 -10.29
N CYS A 145 11.20 -8.38 -11.57
CA CYS A 145 10.56 -9.63 -12.01
C CYS A 145 11.30 -10.88 -11.51
N GLY A 146 12.62 -10.82 -11.35
CA GLY A 146 13.42 -11.91 -10.78
C GLY A 146 13.16 -12.21 -9.30
N LYS A 147 12.42 -11.35 -8.58
CA LYS A 147 12.14 -11.49 -7.15
C LYS A 147 10.87 -12.28 -6.82
N VAL A 148 10.01 -12.52 -7.81
CA VAL A 148 8.72 -13.20 -7.59
C VAL A 148 8.49 -14.26 -8.64
N THR A 149 8.02 -15.43 -8.21
CA THR A 149 7.69 -16.53 -9.12
C THR A 149 6.26 -16.43 -9.64
N VAL A 150 6.01 -16.97 -10.83
CA VAL A 150 4.66 -17.13 -11.37
C VAL A 150 3.79 -17.98 -10.42
N ALA A 151 4.38 -19.02 -9.81
CA ALA A 151 3.67 -19.87 -8.86
C ALA A 151 3.14 -19.09 -7.65
N GLN A 152 3.94 -18.17 -7.09
CA GLN A 152 3.50 -17.28 -6.01
C GLN A 152 2.38 -16.34 -6.48
N MET A 153 2.50 -15.75 -7.68
CA MET A 153 1.44 -14.88 -8.21
C MET A 153 0.10 -15.61 -8.33
N LEU A 154 0.13 -16.87 -8.78
CA LEU A 154 -1.07 -17.68 -8.93
C LEU A 154 -1.72 -18.11 -7.59
N THR A 155 -1.11 -17.84 -6.44
CA THR A 155 -1.77 -18.05 -5.12
C THR A 155 -2.70 -16.89 -4.74
N ARG A 156 -2.57 -15.73 -5.39
CA ARG A 156 -3.48 -14.60 -5.18
C ARG A 156 -4.89 -14.99 -5.64
N ASP A 157 -5.90 -14.77 -4.81
CA ASP A 157 -7.25 -15.31 -4.98
C ASP A 157 -7.89 -14.98 -6.35
N ASP A 158 -7.69 -13.78 -6.88
CA ASP A 158 -8.21 -13.34 -8.18
C ASP A 158 -7.54 -14.08 -9.35
N PHE A 159 -6.21 -14.20 -9.34
CA PHE A 159 -5.45 -14.96 -10.32
C PHE A 159 -5.71 -16.46 -10.21
N ALA A 160 -5.80 -17.01 -9.00
CA ALA A 160 -6.14 -18.41 -8.77
C ALA A 160 -7.50 -18.77 -9.39
N LYS A 161 -8.53 -17.94 -9.13
CA LYS A 161 -9.88 -18.13 -9.69
C LYS A 161 -9.91 -17.99 -11.21
N ARG A 162 -9.26 -16.97 -11.76
CA ARG A 162 -9.20 -16.75 -13.22
C ARG A 162 -8.45 -17.88 -13.92
N TYR A 163 -7.33 -18.32 -13.36
CA TYR A 163 -6.55 -19.43 -13.91
C TYR A 163 -7.35 -20.73 -13.89
N ALA A 164 -8.01 -21.06 -12.76
CA ALA A 164 -8.89 -22.23 -12.66
C ALA A 164 -10.07 -22.16 -13.65
N ALA A 165 -10.62 -20.97 -13.88
CA ALA A 165 -11.68 -20.72 -14.84
C ALA A 165 -11.19 -20.60 -16.30
N SER A 166 -9.90 -20.79 -16.57
CA SER A 166 -9.28 -20.56 -17.90
C SER A 166 -9.57 -19.16 -18.49
N SER A 167 -9.81 -18.18 -17.61
CA SER A 167 -9.97 -16.78 -18.00
C SER A 167 -8.59 -16.16 -18.25
N PRO A 168 -8.42 -15.28 -19.26
CA PRO A 168 -7.14 -14.65 -19.54
C PRO A 168 -6.59 -13.93 -18.31
N ILE A 169 -5.27 -14.03 -18.09
CA ILE A 169 -4.49 -13.22 -17.14
C ILE A 169 -3.36 -12.60 -17.96
N PHE A 170 -3.36 -11.29 -18.13
CA PHE A 170 -2.35 -10.61 -18.91
C PHE A 170 -1.09 -10.37 -18.08
N LEU A 171 0.09 -10.51 -18.70
CA LEU A 171 1.38 -10.40 -18.00
C LEU A 171 1.60 -9.07 -17.27
N HIS A 172 1.05 -7.97 -17.79
CA HIS A 172 1.17 -6.67 -17.13
C HIS A 172 0.42 -6.62 -15.80
N GLU A 173 -0.67 -7.39 -15.65
CA GLU A 173 -1.42 -7.47 -14.39
C GLU A 173 -0.56 -8.07 -13.26
N CYS A 174 0.34 -8.99 -13.60
CA CYS A 174 1.28 -9.58 -12.66
C CYS A 174 2.27 -8.56 -12.10
N LEU A 175 2.53 -7.45 -12.80
CA LEU A 175 3.42 -6.39 -12.34
C LEU A 175 2.79 -5.55 -11.23
N TYR A 176 1.46 -5.43 -11.19
CA TYR A 176 0.75 -4.58 -10.23
C TYR A 176 1.09 -4.90 -8.76
N PRO A 177 0.94 -6.13 -8.24
CA PRO A 177 1.32 -6.45 -6.86
C PRO A 177 2.81 -6.22 -6.59
N MET A 178 3.68 -6.39 -7.59
CA MET A 178 5.12 -6.13 -7.46
C MET A 178 5.40 -4.63 -7.29
N MET A 179 4.71 -3.79 -8.08
CA MET A 179 4.81 -2.34 -7.96
C MET A 179 4.32 -1.87 -6.60
N GLN A 180 3.13 -2.32 -6.17
CA GLN A 180 2.59 -1.98 -4.86
C GLN A 180 3.55 -2.39 -3.73
N ALA A 181 4.16 -3.57 -3.83
CA ALA A 181 5.12 -4.06 -2.85
C ALA A 181 6.44 -3.26 -2.88
N TRP A 182 6.90 -2.85 -4.06
CA TRP A 182 8.10 -2.03 -4.21
C TRP A 182 7.93 -0.62 -3.63
N ASP A 183 6.72 -0.06 -3.68
CA ASP A 183 6.43 1.23 -3.02
C ASP A 183 6.83 1.20 -1.53
N SER A 184 6.63 0.06 -0.85
CA SER A 184 7.01 -0.14 0.56
C SER A 184 8.52 -0.16 0.78
N VAL A 185 9.29 -0.61 -0.21
CA VAL A 185 10.76 -0.57 -0.18
C VAL A 185 11.24 0.88 -0.29
N GLU A 186 10.73 1.62 -1.28
CA GLU A 186 11.11 3.01 -1.54
C GLU A 186 10.86 3.92 -0.34
N ILE A 187 9.67 3.81 0.27
CA ILE A 187 9.31 4.63 1.42
C ILE A 187 9.68 4.01 2.77
N LYS A 188 10.32 2.84 2.80
CA LYS A 188 10.73 2.12 4.03
C LYS A 188 9.59 2.05 5.05
N SER A 189 8.43 1.56 4.62
CA SER A 189 7.24 1.46 5.47
C SER A 189 7.49 0.55 6.67
N ASP A 190 6.97 0.96 7.83
CA ASP A 190 6.90 0.12 9.03
C ASP A 190 5.58 -0.65 9.10
N ILE A 191 4.51 -0.05 8.58
CA ILE A 191 3.14 -0.57 8.58
C ILE A 191 2.52 -0.24 7.22
N GLU A 192 1.77 -1.17 6.62
CA GLU A 192 0.90 -0.92 5.47
C GLU A 192 -0.55 -1.23 5.80
N LEU A 193 -1.45 -0.29 5.47
CA LEU A 193 -2.88 -0.43 5.70
C LEU A 193 -3.61 -0.69 4.38
N GLY A 194 -4.63 -1.53 4.41
CA GLY A 194 -5.57 -1.67 3.31
C GLY A 194 -6.59 -2.79 3.55
N GLY A 195 -7.20 -3.25 2.45
CA GLY A 195 -8.24 -4.27 2.48
C GLY A 195 -7.71 -5.68 2.72
N THR A 196 -8.60 -6.60 3.08
CA THR A 196 -8.24 -8.01 3.34
C THR A 196 -7.80 -8.73 2.07
N GLU A 197 -8.35 -8.32 0.93
CA GLU A 197 -8.01 -8.76 -0.42
C GLU A 197 -6.57 -8.40 -0.83
N GLN A 198 -5.92 -7.47 -0.12
CA GLN A 198 -4.56 -7.00 -0.42
C GLN A 198 -3.48 -7.76 0.36
N LEU A 199 -3.85 -8.76 1.17
CA LEU A 199 -2.92 -9.50 2.02
C LEU A 199 -1.72 -10.06 1.23
N TYR A 200 -1.95 -10.58 0.02
CA TYR A 200 -0.87 -11.06 -0.85
C TYR A 200 0.17 -9.96 -1.13
N SER A 201 -0.28 -8.78 -1.54
CA SER A 201 0.61 -7.64 -1.83
C SER A 201 1.39 -7.20 -0.59
N PHE A 202 0.78 -7.24 0.60
CA PHE A 202 1.46 -6.89 1.85
C PHE A 202 2.53 -7.90 2.24
N MET A 203 2.27 -9.20 2.05
CA MET A 203 3.26 -10.25 2.28
C MET A 203 4.42 -10.15 1.29
N LEU A 204 4.11 -9.83 0.02
CA LEU A 204 5.15 -9.59 -0.98
C LEU A 204 6.03 -8.38 -0.61
N ALA A 205 5.44 -7.28 -0.13
CA ALA A 205 6.19 -6.11 0.34
C ALA A 205 7.17 -6.49 1.46
N ARG A 206 6.75 -7.32 2.42
CA ARG A 206 7.61 -7.84 3.49
C ARG A 206 8.78 -8.65 2.94
N ASP A 207 8.55 -9.49 1.94
CA ASP A 207 9.60 -10.28 1.31
C ASP A 207 10.60 -9.38 0.57
N LEU A 208 10.12 -8.41 -0.20
CA LEU A 208 10.97 -7.47 -0.93
C LEU A 208 11.81 -6.59 0.00
N GLN A 209 11.24 -6.11 1.11
CA GLN A 209 11.99 -5.38 2.13
C GLN A 209 13.11 -6.24 2.73
N ARG A 210 12.83 -7.51 3.06
CA ARG A 210 13.85 -8.44 3.55
C ARG A 210 14.99 -8.62 2.54
N ASP A 211 14.66 -8.81 1.27
CA ASP A 211 15.65 -8.96 0.20
C ASP A 211 16.50 -7.69 -0.01
N GLN A 212 15.99 -6.53 0.40
CA GLN A 212 16.72 -5.25 0.40
C GLN A 212 17.40 -4.95 1.75
N HIS A 213 17.44 -5.93 2.67
CA HIS A 213 18.00 -5.79 4.02
C HIS A 213 17.35 -4.67 4.84
N LEU A 214 16.08 -4.38 4.55
CA LEU A 214 15.24 -3.44 5.29
C LEU A 214 14.42 -4.18 6.35
N PRO A 215 14.07 -3.53 7.48
CA PRO A 215 13.07 -4.06 8.39
C PRO A 215 11.75 -4.29 7.64
N GLN A 216 11.13 -5.44 7.86
CA GLN A 216 9.86 -5.79 7.24
C GLN A 216 8.72 -4.95 7.84
N GLN A 217 7.76 -4.55 7.02
CA GLN A 217 6.54 -3.85 7.42
C GLN A 217 5.52 -4.81 8.03
N ILE A 218 4.51 -4.30 8.72
CA ILE A 218 3.35 -5.07 9.21
C ILE A 218 2.10 -4.72 8.43
#